data_AF-A7N3Q5-F1
#
_entry.id   AF-A7N3Q5-F1
#
_cell.length_a   1.000
_cell.length_b   1.000
_cell.length_c   1.000
_cell.angle_alpha   90.00
_cell.angle_beta   90.00
_cell.angle_gamma   90.00
#
_symmetry.space_group_name_H-M   'P 1'
#
loop_
_entity.id
_entity.type
_entity.pdbx_description
1 polymer ?
#
loop_
_entity_poly.entity_id
_entity_poly.type
_entity_poly.pdbx_seq_one_letter_code
_entity_poly.pdbx_strand_id
1 'polypeptide(L)'
;MSLNAMRILEHSPCTDYNGALFLMTSRSHKMTDTAKPALPDRLAGNPRSPFFIKECFEHQIGIRINGQERTDVEEYCISEGWVKIASPKAKDRFGNPMLIKLKGEVEAYYV
;
A
#
# COMPACT_ATOMS: atom_id res chain seq x y z
N MET A 1 -61.78 7.93 39.48
CA MET A 1 -61.73 9.41 39.55
C MET A 1 -60.30 9.84 39.28
N SER A 2 -59.92 10.81 38.45
CA SER A 2 -60.63 11.81 37.67
C SER A 2 -59.82 12.04 36.40
N LEU A 3 -60.50 12.10 35.25
CA LEU A 3 -59.97 12.55 33.97
C LEU A 3 -60.06 14.08 33.87
N ASN A 4 -59.28 14.62 32.94
CA ASN A 4 -59.44 15.88 32.21
C ASN A 4 -58.86 17.17 32.82
N ALA A 5 -57.87 17.74 32.14
CA ALA A 5 -58.04 18.92 31.25
C ALA A 5 -56.65 19.31 30.67
N MET A 6 -56.35 19.16 29.38
CA MET A 6 -56.80 19.97 28.23
C MET A 6 -56.08 21.33 28.08
N ARG A 7 -55.03 21.37 27.24
CA ARG A 7 -54.71 22.40 26.22
C ARG A 7 -53.32 22.08 25.62
N ILE A 8 -53.17 21.55 24.40
CA ILE A 8 -53.38 22.18 23.07
C ILE A 8 -52.55 23.50 23.00
N LEU A 9 -51.53 23.68 22.16
CA LEU A 9 -51.47 23.61 20.69
C LEU A 9 -50.00 23.59 20.21
N GLU A 10 -49.75 22.77 19.18
CA GLU A 10 -49.03 23.09 17.93
C GLU A 10 -47.63 23.75 18.02
N HIS A 11 -46.60 23.10 17.45
CA HIS A 11 -46.01 23.51 16.17
C HIS A 11 -44.87 22.54 15.78
N SER A 12 -45.14 21.81 14.70
CA SER A 12 -44.26 21.25 13.66
C SER A 12 -42.87 20.65 13.97
N PRO A 13 -42.57 19.44 13.45
CA PRO A 13 -41.23 18.87 13.40
C PRO A 13 -40.36 19.62 12.38
N CYS A 14 -39.45 20.47 12.84
CA CYS A 14 -38.33 20.94 12.03
C CYS A 14 -37.19 19.95 12.22
N THR A 15 -37.08 19.03 11.27
CA THR A 15 -35.95 18.13 11.09
C THR A 15 -34.63 18.90 11.03
N ASP A 16 -33.89 18.93 12.13
CA ASP A 16 -32.45 19.23 12.10
C ASP A 16 -31.67 17.96 11.72
N TYR A 17 -31.87 17.51 10.48
CA TYR A 17 -30.83 16.76 9.79
C TYR A 17 -29.77 17.77 9.37
N ASN A 18 -28.72 17.93 10.18
CA ASN A 18 -27.35 18.27 9.78
C ASN A 18 -26.39 18.07 10.96
N GLY A 19 -26.52 16.94 11.64
CA GLY A 19 -25.50 16.45 12.57
C GLY A 19 -24.38 15.76 11.78
N ALA A 20 -23.34 16.54 11.48
CA ALA A 20 -21.98 16.14 11.13
C ALA A 20 -21.78 14.71 10.59
N LEU A 21 -21.41 14.66 9.31
CA LEU A 21 -20.59 13.63 8.67
C LEU A 21 -19.45 13.18 9.62
N PHE A 22 -19.69 12.12 10.38
CA PHE A 22 -18.61 11.36 11.00
C PHE A 22 -18.53 10.02 10.27
N LEU A 23 -17.84 10.06 9.13
CA LEU A 23 -17.26 8.88 8.52
C LEU A 23 -16.32 8.27 9.57
N MET A 24 -16.83 7.40 10.42
CA MET A 24 -16.04 6.31 10.98
C MET A 24 -15.78 5.33 9.85
N THR A 25 -14.99 5.75 8.87
CA THR A 25 -14.16 4.81 8.13
C THR A 25 -13.30 4.16 9.21
N SER A 26 -13.68 2.95 9.59
CA SER A 26 -12.88 2.04 10.38
C SER A 26 -11.50 2.01 9.73
N ARG A 27 -10.56 2.77 10.29
CA ARG A 27 -9.14 2.61 10.01
C ARG A 27 -8.84 1.18 10.40
N SER A 28 -8.81 0.30 9.40
CA SER A 28 -8.35 -1.07 9.53
C SER A 28 -6.88 -0.98 9.95
N HIS A 29 -6.67 -0.97 11.26
CA HIS A 29 -5.35 -1.07 11.85
C HIS A 29 -4.91 -2.52 11.61
N LYS A 30 -4.12 -2.73 10.56
CA LYS A 30 -3.43 -3.99 10.32
C LYS A 30 -2.42 -4.18 11.46
N MET A 31 -2.83 -4.84 12.54
CA MET A 31 -1.91 -5.35 13.55
C MET A 31 -1.21 -6.57 12.93
N THR A 32 0.06 -6.42 12.54
CA THR A 32 0.89 -7.54 12.09
C THR A 32 1.77 -7.96 13.27
N ASP A 33 1.28 -8.91 14.06
CA ASP A 33 2.17 -9.82 14.78
C ASP A 33 2.74 -10.79 13.73
N THR A 34 4.05 -10.72 13.46
CA THR A 34 4.93 -11.80 12.96
C THR A 34 6.30 -11.18 12.63
N ALA A 35 7.38 -11.85 13.02
CA ALA A 35 8.78 -11.42 13.01
C ALA A 35 9.41 -10.91 11.69
N LYS A 36 8.62 -10.71 10.61
CA LYS A 36 9.05 -10.13 9.33
C LYS A 36 7.97 -9.16 8.83
N PRO A 37 8.31 -7.92 8.42
CA PRO A 37 7.33 -6.99 7.86
C PRO A 37 6.66 -7.59 6.62
N ALA A 38 5.44 -7.17 6.29
CA ALA A 38 4.84 -7.55 5.01
C ALA A 38 5.53 -6.79 3.87
N LEU A 39 5.81 -7.46 2.75
CA LEU A 39 6.37 -6.80 1.57
C LEU A 39 5.33 -5.86 0.96
N PRO A 40 5.69 -4.59 0.68
CA PRO A 40 4.78 -3.64 0.04
C PRO A 40 4.55 -4.00 -1.43
N ASP A 41 3.49 -3.43 -2.02
CA ASP A 41 3.21 -3.58 -3.45
C ASP A 41 4.37 -3.09 -4.34
N ARG A 42 4.99 -1.97 -3.94
CA ARG A 42 6.14 -1.38 -4.60
C ARG A 42 7.27 -1.19 -3.59
N LEU A 43 8.45 -1.71 -3.95
CA LEU A 43 9.67 -1.56 -3.17
C LEU A 43 10.81 -1.14 -4.10
N ALA A 44 11.59 -0.15 -3.67
CA ALA A 44 12.79 0.29 -4.34
C ALA A 44 14.02 0.08 -3.44
N GLY A 45 15.13 -0.37 -4.02
CA GLY A 45 16.43 -0.48 -3.34
C GLY A 45 17.19 0.82 -3.20
N ASN A 46 16.81 1.86 -3.95
CA ASN A 46 17.48 3.15 -3.90
C ASN A 46 16.98 3.99 -2.70
N PRO A 47 17.84 4.38 -1.74
CA PRO A 47 17.46 5.14 -0.55
C PRO A 47 16.91 6.54 -0.83
N ARG A 48 17.10 7.06 -2.05
CA ARG A 48 16.53 8.35 -2.48
C ARG A 48 15.08 8.24 -2.97
N SER A 49 14.58 7.03 -3.18
CA SER A 49 13.22 6.79 -3.65
C SER A 49 12.23 6.91 -2.50
N PRO A 50 11.00 7.43 -2.72
CA PRO A 50 9.94 7.42 -1.71
C PRO A 50 9.47 6.00 -1.34
N PHE A 51 9.81 4.99 -2.14
CA PHE A 51 9.44 3.59 -1.92
C PHE A 51 10.56 2.76 -1.30
N PHE A 52 11.55 3.41 -0.67
CA PHE A 52 12.62 2.74 0.05
C PHE A 52 12.19 2.44 1.49
N ILE A 53 12.09 1.15 1.84
CA ILE A 53 11.73 0.69 3.18
C ILE A 53 12.89 -0.13 3.74
N LYS A 54 13.62 0.44 4.70
CA LYS A 54 14.81 -0.18 5.28
C LYS A 54 14.49 -1.52 5.97
N GLU A 55 13.35 -1.60 6.65
CA GLU A 55 12.90 -2.77 7.41
C GLU A 55 12.78 -4.01 6.53
N CYS A 56 12.35 -3.86 5.27
CA CYS A 56 12.24 -4.99 4.36
C CYS A 56 13.62 -5.56 3.97
N PHE A 57 14.65 -4.70 3.88
CA PHE A 57 16.01 -5.09 3.51
C PHE A 57 16.82 -5.71 4.66
N GLU A 58 16.29 -5.72 5.88
CA GLU A 58 16.89 -6.50 6.99
C GLU A 58 16.79 -8.01 6.77
N HIS A 59 15.87 -8.41 5.89
CA HIS A 59 15.69 -9.79 5.44
C HIS A 59 16.10 -9.92 3.97
N GLN A 60 16.57 -11.09 3.58
CA GLN A 60 16.86 -11.37 2.18
C GLN A 60 15.56 -11.50 1.38
N ILE A 61 15.42 -10.69 0.33
CA ILE A 61 14.24 -10.67 -0.54
C ILE A 61 14.60 -11.33 -1.87
N GLY A 62 13.78 -12.29 -2.29
CA GLY A 62 13.81 -12.89 -3.63
C GLY A 62 12.61 -12.43 -4.45
N ILE A 63 12.81 -12.26 -5.76
CA ILE A 63 11.73 -11.88 -6.68
C ILE A 63 11.69 -12.87 -7.83
N ARG A 64 10.50 -13.37 -8.14
CA ARG A 64 10.24 -14.20 -9.31
C ARG A 64 9.48 -13.39 -10.34
N ILE A 65 9.96 -13.42 -11.58
CA ILE A 65 9.27 -12.85 -12.73
C ILE A 65 9.04 -13.93 -13.78
N ASN A 66 7.78 -14.20 -14.12
CA ASN A 66 7.39 -15.27 -15.05
C ASN A 66 8.04 -16.63 -14.72
N GLY A 67 8.09 -16.98 -13.42
CA GLY A 67 8.74 -18.20 -12.93
C GLY A 67 10.27 -18.19 -12.90
N GLN A 68 10.93 -17.10 -13.32
CA GLN A 68 12.37 -16.93 -13.20
C GLN A 68 12.73 -16.15 -11.93
N GLU A 69 13.54 -16.78 -11.07
CA GLU A 69 14.09 -16.14 -9.88
C GLU A 69 15.17 -15.13 -10.24
N ARG A 70 15.11 -13.94 -9.63
CA ARG A 70 16.05 -12.84 -9.84
C ARG A 70 16.39 -12.18 -8.51
N THR A 71 17.68 -11.93 -8.32
CA THR A 71 18.22 -11.22 -7.14
C THR A 71 18.79 -9.84 -7.49
N ASP A 72 19.03 -9.56 -8.77
CA ASP A 72 19.61 -8.29 -9.26
C ASP A 72 18.57 -7.17 -9.47
N VAL A 73 17.46 -7.24 -8.73
CA VAL A 73 16.33 -6.33 -8.88
C VAL A 73 16.55 -5.05 -8.10
N GLU A 74 16.41 -3.91 -8.78
CA GLU A 74 16.52 -2.58 -8.17
C GLU A 74 15.17 -2.05 -7.67
N GLU A 75 14.08 -2.33 -8.39
CA GLU A 75 12.72 -1.90 -8.03
C GLU A 75 11.69 -2.84 -8.64
N TYR A 76 10.59 -3.10 -7.94
CA TYR A 76 9.44 -3.85 -8.48
C TYR A 76 8.12 -3.19 -8.11
N CYS A 77 7.07 -3.52 -8.87
CA CYS A 77 5.68 -3.25 -8.53
C CYS A 77 4.83 -4.46 -8.90
N ILE A 78 4.14 -5.02 -7.90
CA ILE A 78 3.31 -6.23 -8.04
C ILE A 78 2.00 -5.89 -8.76
N SER A 79 1.31 -4.82 -8.34
CA SER A 79 0.04 -4.39 -8.94
C SER A 79 0.16 -4.05 -10.43
N GLU A 80 1.25 -3.42 -10.85
CA GLU A 80 1.50 -3.11 -12.25
C GLU A 80 2.24 -4.23 -13.01
N GLY A 81 2.74 -5.26 -12.31
CA GLY A 81 3.42 -6.40 -12.91
C GLY A 81 4.71 -6.06 -13.65
N TRP A 82 5.60 -5.29 -13.02
CA TRP A 82 6.92 -4.98 -13.61
C TRP A 82 8.06 -4.95 -12.60
N VAL A 83 9.26 -5.19 -13.12
CA VAL A 83 10.51 -5.17 -12.39
C VAL A 83 11.54 -4.34 -13.15
N LYS A 84 12.37 -3.56 -12.45
CA LYS A 84 13.55 -2.88 -12.98
C LYS A 84 14.80 -3.63 -12.52
N ILE A 85 15.62 -3.97 -13.50
CA ILE A 85 16.91 -4.63 -13.28
C ILE A 85 18.04 -3.77 -13.82
N ALA A 86 19.21 -3.86 -13.19
CA ALA A 86 20.44 -3.32 -13.75
C ALA A 86 20.82 -4.13 -15.01
N SER A 87 21.03 -3.45 -16.13
CA SER A 87 21.55 -4.09 -17.34
C SER A 87 22.98 -4.55 -17.11
N PRO A 88 23.33 -5.81 -17.41
CA PRO A 88 24.71 -6.29 -17.27
C PRO A 88 25.65 -5.68 -18.32
N LYS A 89 25.12 -5.25 -19.47
CA LYS A 89 25.93 -4.78 -20.61
C LYS A 89 25.81 -3.28 -20.85
N ALA A 90 24.62 -2.70 -20.67
CA ALA A 90 24.39 -1.30 -20.96
C ALA A 90 24.70 -0.43 -19.75
N LYS A 91 25.61 0.53 -19.93
CA LYS A 91 25.97 1.55 -18.94
C LYS A 91 25.69 2.95 -19.51
N ASP A 92 25.31 3.89 -18.66
CA ASP A 92 25.20 5.32 -19.00
C ASP A 92 26.61 5.94 -19.17
N ARG A 93 26.68 7.18 -19.65
CA ARG A 93 27.90 7.98 -19.81
C ARG A 93 28.75 8.10 -18.55
N PHE A 94 28.13 7.97 -17.38
CA PHE A 94 28.79 8.00 -16.08
C PHE A 94 29.22 6.62 -15.58
N GLY A 95 29.04 5.56 -16.37
CA GLY A 95 29.38 4.18 -16.01
C GLY A 95 28.33 3.47 -15.15
N ASN A 96 27.23 4.13 -14.79
CA ASN A 96 26.14 3.52 -14.04
C ASN A 96 25.39 2.50 -14.92
N PRO A 97 24.97 1.34 -14.40
CA PRO A 97 24.18 0.40 -15.16
C PRO A 97 22.84 1.02 -15.56
N MET A 98 22.42 0.75 -16.79
CA MET A 98 21.13 1.20 -17.29
C MET A 98 20.02 0.31 -16.76
N LEU A 99 18.93 0.91 -16.24
CA LEU A 99 17.80 0.15 -15.75
C LEU A 99 16.88 -0.30 -16.89
N ILE A 100 16.65 -1.60 -16.98
CA ILE A 100 15.73 -2.21 -17.94
C ILE A 100 14.46 -2.61 -17.20
N LYS A 101 13.30 -2.21 -17.73
CA LYS A 101 12.00 -2.63 -17.23
C LYS A 101 11.59 -3.95 -17.91
N LEU A 102 11.40 -4.99 -17.10
CA LEU A 102 10.81 -6.26 -17.51
C LEU A 102 9.35 -6.29 -17.03
N LYS A 103 8.45 -6.74 -17.89
CA LYS A 103 7.02 -6.91 -17.56
C LYS A 103 6.71 -8.40 -17.39
N GLY A 104 5.81 -8.72 -16.47
CA GLY A 104 5.42 -10.09 -16.21
C GLY A 104 4.66 -10.26 -14.91
N GLU A 105 4.32 -11.49 -14.58
CA GLU A 105 3.83 -11.85 -13.26
C GLU A 105 4.99 -11.73 -12.26
N VAL A 106 4.81 -10.92 -11.22
CA VAL A 106 5.83 -10.60 -10.22
C VAL A 106 5.40 -11.16 -8.87
N GLU A 107 6.22 -12.05 -8.33
CA GLU A 107 6.03 -12.61 -7.00
C GLU A 107 7.23 -12.23 -6.13
N ALA A 108 6.98 -11.55 -5.01
CA ALA A 108 8.01 -11.19 -4.04
C ALA A 108 7.88 -12.07 -2.78
N TYR A 109 9.00 -12.61 -2.29
CA TYR A 109 9.02 -13.48 -1.13
C TYR A 109 10.29 -13.27 -0.29
N TYR A 110 10.23 -13.67 0.98
CA TYR A 110 11.40 -13.73 1.85
C TYR A 110 12.14 -15.05 1.64
N VAL A 111 13.47 -14.98 1.52
CA VAL A 111 14.38 -16.14 1.50
C VAL A 111 14.70 -16.60 2.93
#